data_AF-F0G639-F1
#
_entry.id   AF-F0G639-F1
#
_cell.length_a   1.000
_cell.length_b   1.000
_cell.length_c   1.000
_cell.angle_alpha   90.00
_cell.angle_beta   90.00
_cell.angle_gamma   90.00
#
_symmetry.space_group_name_H-M   'P 1'
#
loop_
_entity.id
_entity.type
_entity.pdbx_description
1 polymer ?
#
loop_
_entity_poly.entity_id
_entity_poly.type
_entity_poly.pdbx_seq_one_letter_code
_entity_poly.pdbx_strand_id
1 'polypeptide(L)'
;MAAPILDPNAPAFTRRYMNLADPRVGAQALFASDEFFAPKERMLNPEPAVFIPGKYDDHGKWMDGWETRRKRTTGHDFCVVRLARAGVIHGVDLD
;
A
#
# COMPACT_ATOMS: atom_id res chain seq x y z
N MET A 1 17.94 2.04 -6.46
CA MET A 1 16.84 2.21 -5.49
C MET A 1 16.47 3.67 -5.50
N ALA A 2 15.26 4.02 -5.95
CA ALA A 2 14.81 5.39 -5.83
C ALA A 2 14.48 5.65 -4.35
N ALA A 3 14.98 6.75 -3.80
CA ALA A 3 14.41 7.26 -2.57
C ALA A 3 12.98 7.70 -2.89
N PRO A 4 11.98 7.40 -2.04
CA PRO A 4 10.63 7.90 -2.27
C PRO A 4 10.69 9.42 -2.42
N ILE A 5 10.00 9.95 -3.43
CA ILE A 5 9.88 11.40 -3.60
C ILE A 5 8.97 11.88 -2.48
N LEU A 6 9.57 12.30 -1.37
CA LEU A 6 8.82 12.81 -0.22
C LEU A 6 8.39 14.24 -0.49
N ASP A 7 7.09 14.53 -0.35
CA ASP A 7 6.59 15.90 -0.36
C ASP A 7 7.31 16.71 0.74
N PRO A 8 7.97 17.84 0.40
CA PRO A 8 8.65 18.69 1.39
C PRO A 8 7.71 19.20 2.50
N ASN A 9 6.41 19.28 2.24
CA ASN A 9 5.36 19.65 3.19
C ASN A 9 4.76 18.46 3.94
N ALA A 10 5.18 17.23 3.64
CA ALA A 10 4.70 16.04 4.33
C ALA A 10 5.02 16.14 5.84
N PRO A 11 4.16 15.54 6.69
CA PRO A 11 4.37 15.51 8.13
C PRO A 11 5.78 15.03 8.51
N ALA A 12 6.34 15.57 9.59
CA ALA A 12 7.73 15.28 9.97
C ALA A 12 8.03 13.78 10.17
N PHE A 13 7.02 12.94 10.47
CA PHE A 13 7.21 11.51 10.67
C PHE A 13 7.67 10.79 9.40
N THR A 14 7.32 11.28 8.20
CA THR A 14 7.67 10.66 6.91
C THR A 14 9.17 10.76 6.60
N ARG A 15 9.87 11.71 7.23
CA ARG A 15 11.29 12.00 7.02
C ARG A 15 12.18 11.60 8.20
N ARG A 16 11.61 11.53 9.41
CA ARG A 16 12.38 11.31 10.65
C ARG A 16 12.45 9.86 11.08
N TYR A 17 11.50 9.04 10.67
CA TYR A 17 11.39 7.66 11.13
C TYR A 17 11.43 6.67 9.96
N MET A 18 11.77 5.42 10.29
CA MET A 18 11.75 4.31 9.33
C MET A 18 10.31 3.97 8.94
N ASN A 19 10.08 3.68 7.66
CA ASN A 19 8.82 3.09 7.22
C ASN A 19 8.75 1.62 7.70
N LEU A 20 7.94 1.38 8.74
CA LEU A 20 7.74 0.03 9.30
C LEU A 20 6.89 -0.89 8.39
N ALA A 21 6.22 -0.33 7.38
CA ALA A 21 5.43 -1.07 6.40
C ALA A 21 6.21 -1.35 5.10
N ASP A 22 7.51 -1.03 5.05
CA ASP A 22 8.35 -1.25 3.85
C ASP A 22 8.72 -2.75 3.70
N PRO A 23 8.35 -3.39 2.58
CA PRO A 23 8.59 -4.81 2.36
C PRO A 23 10.08 -5.13 2.21
N ARG A 24 10.92 -4.15 1.83
CA ARG A 24 12.39 -4.32 1.71
C ARG A 24 13.06 -4.62 3.04
N VAL A 25 12.42 -4.28 4.16
CA VAL A 25 12.89 -4.57 5.52
C VAL A 25 12.06 -5.64 6.24
N GLY A 26 11.15 -6.32 5.51
CA GLY A 26 10.43 -7.50 5.99
C GLY A 26 8.96 -7.31 6.36
N ALA A 27 8.38 -6.13 6.09
CA ALA A 27 6.94 -5.94 6.20
C ALA A 27 6.18 -6.81 5.19
N GLN A 28 4.99 -7.27 5.57
CA GLN A 28 4.17 -8.16 4.73
C GLN A 28 2.69 -7.85 4.88
N ALA A 29 1.97 -7.76 3.77
CA ALA A 29 0.52 -7.78 3.78
C ALA A 29 0.07 -9.25 3.91
N LEU A 30 -0.52 -9.60 5.04
CA LEU A 30 -0.83 -10.99 5.39
C LEU A 30 -2.19 -11.45 4.86
N PHE A 31 -3.17 -10.55 4.89
CA PHE A 31 -4.56 -10.86 4.56
C PHE A 31 -5.26 -9.61 4.07
N ALA A 32 -6.20 -9.75 3.13
CA ALA A 32 -7.17 -8.72 2.82
C ALA A 32 -8.56 -9.35 2.66
N SER A 33 -9.60 -8.57 2.97
CA SER A 33 -10.99 -9.00 2.87
C SER A 33 -11.44 -9.25 1.43
N ASP A 34 -10.84 -8.57 0.46
CA ASP A 34 -11.07 -8.70 -0.98
C ASP A 34 -9.83 -8.18 -1.72
N GLU A 35 -9.50 -8.77 -2.87
CA GLU A 35 -8.33 -8.42 -3.70
C GLU A 35 -8.66 -8.54 -5.19
N PHE A 36 -9.92 -8.33 -5.56
CA PHE A 36 -10.42 -8.70 -6.88
C PHE A 36 -9.75 -7.92 -8.01
N PHE A 37 -9.63 -6.59 -7.89
CA PHE A 37 -9.09 -5.75 -8.97
C PHE A 37 -7.57 -5.58 -8.87
N ALA A 38 -7.02 -5.53 -7.65
CA ALA A 38 -5.58 -5.49 -7.46
C ALA A 38 -5.15 -6.11 -6.13
N PRO A 39 -4.01 -6.82 -6.09
CA PRO A 39 -3.53 -7.53 -4.91
C PRO A 39 -2.98 -6.59 -3.83
N LYS A 40 -3.23 -6.91 -2.56
CA LYS A 40 -2.86 -6.11 -1.39
C LYS A 40 -1.36 -5.86 -1.26
N GLU A 41 -0.52 -6.76 -1.78
CA GLU A 41 0.93 -6.65 -1.69
C GLU A 41 1.46 -5.42 -2.42
N ARG A 42 0.79 -4.96 -3.48
CA ARG A 42 1.22 -3.77 -4.25
C ARG A 42 1.10 -2.48 -3.44
N MET A 43 0.16 -2.40 -2.49
CA MET A 43 0.03 -1.23 -1.60
C MET A 43 1.29 -0.98 -0.77
N LEU A 44 2.10 -2.02 -0.50
CA LEU A 44 3.35 -1.87 0.24
C LEU A 44 4.55 -1.53 -0.67
N ASN A 45 4.36 -1.43 -1.99
CA ASN A 45 5.45 -1.10 -2.90
C ASN A 45 6.00 0.31 -2.58
N PRO A 46 7.29 0.45 -2.28
CA PRO A 46 7.88 1.76 -1.92
C PRO A 46 8.14 2.66 -3.14
N GLU A 47 8.02 2.14 -4.35
CA GLU A 47 8.15 2.92 -5.57
C GLU A 47 6.85 3.68 -5.87
N PRO A 48 6.89 4.88 -6.50
CA PRO A 48 5.69 5.62 -6.85
C PRO A 48 4.72 4.83 -7.72
N ALA A 49 3.42 4.97 -7.48
CA ALA A 49 2.39 4.28 -8.23
C ALA A 49 2.48 4.61 -9.74
N VAL A 50 2.42 3.57 -10.58
CA VAL A 50 2.53 3.70 -12.03
C VAL A 50 1.16 3.49 -12.69
N PHE A 51 0.82 4.40 -13.59
CA PHE A 51 -0.31 4.23 -14.50
C PHE A 51 0.16 3.71 -15.86
N ILE A 52 -0.37 2.57 -16.31
CA ILE A 52 -0.02 2.00 -17.61
C ILE A 52 -1.25 2.00 -18.53
N PRO A 53 -1.35 2.95 -19.48
CA PRO A 53 -2.46 2.99 -20.44
C PRO A 53 -2.57 1.67 -21.20
N GLY A 54 -3.79 1.13 -21.31
CA GLY A 54 -4.05 -0.08 -22.09
C GLY A 54 -3.64 -1.40 -21.41
N LYS A 55 -3.16 -1.37 -20.16
CA LYS A 55 -2.85 -2.59 -19.41
C LYS A 55 -4.08 -3.12 -18.67
N TYR A 56 -4.42 -4.37 -18.94
CA TYR A 56 -5.52 -5.10 -18.33
C TYR A 56 -5.03 -6.48 -17.90
N ASP A 57 -5.67 -7.04 -16.89
CA ASP A 57 -5.56 -8.45 -16.50
C ASP A 57 -6.96 -9.10 -16.48
N ASP A 58 -7.05 -10.34 -16.01
CA ASP A 58 -8.28 -11.12 -15.99
C ASP A 58 -9.40 -10.49 -15.13
N HIS A 59 -9.07 -9.49 -14.30
CA HIS A 59 -10.01 -8.80 -13.41
C HIS A 59 -10.30 -7.36 -13.83
N GLY A 60 -9.76 -6.90 -14.97
CA GLY A 60 -10.06 -5.58 -15.52
C GLY A 60 -8.81 -4.75 -15.74
N LYS A 61 -8.92 -3.44 -15.55
CA LYS A 61 -7.79 -2.52 -15.72
C LYS A 61 -6.75 -2.83 -14.65
N TRP A 62 -5.49 -2.96 -15.06
CA TRP A 62 -4.41 -3.18 -14.11
C TRP A 62 -4.16 -1.92 -13.27
N MET A 63 -4.06 -2.11 -11.95
CA MET A 63 -3.87 -1.02 -11.00
C MET A 63 -2.64 -1.29 -10.12
N ASP A 64 -1.88 -0.23 -9.85
CA ASP A 64 -0.67 -0.26 -9.02
C ASP A 64 -1.00 0.13 -7.58
N GLY A 65 -1.68 -0.79 -6.89
CA GLY A 65 -2.18 -0.59 -5.54
C GLY A 65 -3.05 -1.78 -5.11
N TRP A 66 -3.84 -1.60 -4.06
CA TRP A 66 -4.84 -2.57 -3.62
C TRP A 66 -6.24 -2.06 -3.98
N GLU A 67 -7.04 -2.87 -4.66
CA GLU A 67 -8.39 -2.47 -5.08
C GLU A 67 -9.40 -3.61 -4.94
N THR A 68 -10.53 -3.30 -4.29
CA THR A 68 -11.60 -4.24 -3.98
C THR A 68 -12.83 -4.02 -4.86
N ARG A 69 -13.68 -5.04 -4.94
CA ARG A 69 -15.01 -4.90 -5.54
C ARG A 69 -15.85 -3.88 -4.80
N ARG A 70 -16.67 -3.14 -5.55
CA ARG A 70 -17.68 -2.25 -4.98
C ARG A 70 -18.63 -3.03 -4.06
N LYS A 71 -18.60 -2.71 -2.78
CA LYS A 71 -19.46 -3.32 -1.76
C LYS A 71 -20.90 -2.79 -1.86
N ARG A 72 -21.88 -3.69 -1.76
CA ARG A 72 -23.33 -3.38 -1.69
C ARG A 72 -23.97 -3.86 -0.38
N THR A 73 -23.13 -4.22 0.59
CA THR A 73 -23.49 -4.68 1.92
C THR A 73 -22.80 -3.80 2.97
N THR A 74 -23.26 -3.85 4.22
CA THR A 74 -22.67 -3.09 5.32
C THR A 74 -21.26 -3.58 5.68
N GLY A 75 -20.41 -2.68 6.17
CA GLY A 75 -19.05 -2.97 6.62
C GLY A 75 -17.97 -2.34 5.74
N HIS A 76 -16.72 -2.71 6.00
CA HIS A 76 -15.54 -2.17 5.33
C HIS A 76 -14.70 -3.28 4.70
N ASP A 77 -13.89 -2.91 3.71
CA ASP A 77 -12.76 -3.75 3.33
C ASP A 77 -11.55 -3.39 4.19
N PHE A 78 -10.74 -4.39 4.50
CA PHE A 78 -9.57 -4.23 5.36
C PHE A 78 -8.43 -5.13 4.91
N CYS A 79 -7.21 -4.70 5.24
CA CYS A 79 -5.98 -5.45 5.03
C CYS A 79 -5.22 -5.53 6.36
N VAL A 80 -4.64 -6.70 6.65
CA VAL A 80 -3.80 -6.94 7.82
C VAL A 80 -2.35 -6.91 7.38
N VAL A 81 -1.60 -5.92 7.87
CA VAL A 81 -0.18 -5.76 7.56
C VAL A 81 0.66 -6.12 8.78
N ARG A 82 1.61 -7.04 8.61
CA ARG A 82 2.69 -7.29 9.57
C ARG A 82 3.79 -6.27 9.32
N LEU A 83 4.03 -5.42 10.31
CA LEU A 83 5.16 -4.50 10.30
C LEU A 83 6.49 -5.27 10.31
N ALA A 84 7.51 -4.64 9.73
CA ALA A 84 8.85 -5.22 9.60
C ALA A 84 9.49 -5.55 10.95
N ARG A 85 9.26 -4.70 11.96
CA ARG A 85 9.84 -4.81 13.31
C ARG A 85 8.89 -4.24 14.35
N ALA A 86 9.05 -4.64 15.60
CA ALA A 86 8.40 -3.97 16.73
C ALA A 86 8.91 -2.53 16.82
N GLY A 87 8.00 -1.59 17.10
CA GLY A 87 8.31 -0.17 17.15
C GLY A 87 7.10 0.67 17.56
N VAL A 88 7.28 1.98 17.59
CA VAL A 88 6.23 2.96 17.89
C VAL A 88 5.76 3.58 16.58
N ILE A 89 4.45 3.58 16.35
CA ILE A 89 3.84 4.21 15.18
C ILE A 89 3.71 5.71 15.45
N HIS A 90 4.44 6.51 14.68
CA HIS A 90 4.37 7.98 14.75
C HIS A 90 3.39 8.59 13.73
N GLY A 91 2.99 7.83 12.73
CA GLY A 91 2.08 8.24 11.67
C GLY A 91 1.85 7.11 10.67
N VAL A 92 0.83 7.28 9.86
CA VAL A 92 0.49 6.40 8.74
C VAL A 92 0.30 7.28 7.53
N ASP A 93 0.82 6.84 6.39
CA ASP A 93 0.68 7.50 5.11
C ASP A 93 -0.20 6.64 4.20
N LEU A 94 -1.16 7.28 3.53
CA LEU A 94 -2.09 6.65 2.60
C LEU A 94 -2.11 7.54 1.34
N ASP A 95 -1.55 7.02 0.25
CA ASP A 95 -1.41 7.69 -1.06
C ASP A 95 -2.70 7.57 -1.90
#